data_AF-A0A1Q9USL2-F1
#
_entry.id   AF-A0A1Q9USL2-F1
#
_cell.length_a   1.000
_cell.length_b   1.000
_cell.length_c   1.000
_cell.angle_alpha   90.00
_cell.angle_beta   90.00
_cell.angle_gamma   90.00
#
_symmetry.space_group_name_H-M   'P 1'
#
loop_
_entity.id
_entity.type
_entity.pdbx_description
1 polymer ?
#
loop_
_entity_poly.entity_id
_entity_poly.type
_entity_poly.pdbx_seq_one_letter_code
_entity_poly.pdbx_strand_id
1 'polypeptide(L)'
;MTAVNVDPSAARRRRAPVVIAIAVLMAVVVAVGVVLWVTSGADSDDAGWTRYEPDSPGFGGRDSSALMASVATHDGTTVAVGSEEWQRGDLTPSTAAVWYSHGDDEWERAPHDDAVFGNPDDGAAALSVAANDQGFVATGVDQALGDGDVVGAVWTSAGGVDWQRVPHDDVFGGQGQGSTQIRSVTTHGSGFVAVGDSGDEAAVWTSDDGRSWTRATHENSPFERPAPPA
;
A
#
# COMPACT_ATOMS: atom_id res chain seq x y z
N MET A 1 -60.66 -42.46 -40.99
CA MET A 1 -61.36 -42.54 -39.68
C MET A 1 -60.65 -43.62 -38.90
N THR A 2 -59.89 -43.37 -37.83
CA THR A 2 -60.14 -42.52 -36.65
C THR A 2 -58.77 -42.13 -36.04
N ALA A 3 -58.72 -41.05 -35.26
CA ALA A 3 -57.51 -40.35 -34.82
C ALA A 3 -57.26 -40.48 -33.30
N VAL A 4 -55.98 -40.37 -32.89
CA VAL A 4 -55.44 -39.68 -31.67
C VAL A 4 -55.73 -40.36 -30.30
N ASN A 5 -54.87 -40.44 -29.27
CA ASN A 5 -53.67 -39.69 -28.84
C ASN A 5 -52.82 -40.60 -27.90
N VAL A 6 -51.52 -40.32 -27.76
CA VAL A 6 -50.70 -40.85 -26.65
C VAL A 6 -49.91 -39.68 -26.06
N ASP A 7 -50.05 -39.44 -24.75
CA ASP A 7 -49.33 -38.41 -23.99
C ASP A 7 -48.37 -39.08 -22.98
N PRO A 8 -47.08 -38.68 -22.89
CA PRO A 8 -46.15 -39.18 -21.89
C PRO A 8 -45.90 -38.17 -20.76
N SER A 9 -46.28 -38.52 -19.53
CA SER A 9 -45.88 -37.78 -18.32
C SER A 9 -44.77 -38.50 -17.54
N ALA A 10 -43.64 -37.83 -17.36
CA ALA A 10 -42.47 -38.26 -16.59
C ALA A 10 -42.61 -37.95 -15.07
N ALA A 11 -41.99 -38.78 -14.22
CA ALA A 11 -41.84 -38.50 -12.78
C ALA A 11 -40.39 -38.70 -12.30
N ARG A 12 -39.78 -37.61 -11.80
CA ARG A 12 -38.41 -37.49 -11.27
C ARG A 12 -38.23 -38.23 -9.93
N ARG A 13 -37.15 -39.01 -9.77
CA ARG A 13 -36.69 -39.55 -8.48
C ARG A 13 -35.74 -38.57 -7.79
N ARG A 14 -36.05 -38.18 -6.54
CA ARG A 14 -35.17 -37.42 -5.64
C ARG A 14 -34.26 -38.39 -4.87
N ARG A 15 -32.98 -38.05 -4.69
CA ARG A 15 -32.05 -38.73 -3.77
C ARG A 15 -31.52 -37.68 -2.79
N ALA A 16 -31.59 -37.98 -1.49
CA ALA A 16 -31.09 -37.11 -0.41
C ALA A 16 -29.62 -37.47 -0.07
N PRO A 17 -28.78 -36.52 0.36
CA PRO A 17 -27.42 -36.79 0.79
C PRO A 17 -27.34 -37.22 2.27
N VAL A 18 -26.38 -38.10 2.56
CA VAL A 18 -25.98 -38.55 3.91
C VAL A 18 -24.78 -37.72 4.37
N VAL A 19 -24.76 -37.30 5.63
CA VAL A 19 -23.60 -36.61 6.25
C VAL A 19 -22.76 -37.63 7.01
N ILE A 20 -21.45 -37.67 6.73
CA ILE A 20 -20.45 -38.35 7.56
C ILE A 20 -19.38 -37.33 7.90
N ALA A 21 -19.25 -37.01 9.19
CA ALA A 21 -18.19 -36.17 9.72
C ALA A 21 -16.94 -37.02 10.00
N ILE A 22 -15.77 -36.57 9.55
CA ILE A 22 -14.47 -37.08 9.99
C ILE A 22 -13.63 -35.87 10.39
N ALA A 23 -13.24 -35.83 11.67
CA ALA A 23 -12.35 -34.82 12.21
C ALA A 23 -10.90 -35.14 11.84
N VAL A 24 -10.14 -34.14 11.38
CA VAL A 24 -8.68 -34.20 11.28
C VAL A 24 -8.08 -32.89 11.76
N LEU A 25 -7.22 -33.01 12.76
CA LEU A 25 -6.36 -31.97 13.35
C LEU A 25 -5.25 -31.60 12.34
N MET A 26 -4.92 -30.33 12.10
CA MET A 26 -3.56 -29.88 11.70
C MET A 26 -3.41 -28.35 11.56
N ALA A 27 -2.24 -27.88 12.05
CA ALA A 27 -1.44 -26.69 11.71
C ALA A 27 -2.03 -25.27 11.85
N VAL A 28 -1.42 -24.48 12.74
CA VAL A 28 -1.60 -23.02 12.87
C VAL A 28 -0.82 -22.32 11.75
N VAL A 29 -1.54 -21.62 10.87
CA VAL A 29 -1.02 -20.52 10.05
C VAL A 29 -1.69 -19.25 10.56
N VAL A 30 -0.90 -18.30 11.07
CA VAL A 30 -1.43 -16.98 11.47
C VAL A 30 -1.57 -16.15 10.19
N ALA A 31 -2.76 -16.16 9.61
CA ALA A 31 -3.21 -15.13 8.68
C ALA A 31 -4.23 -14.28 9.43
N VAL A 32 -3.91 -13.01 9.71
CA VAL A 32 -4.90 -12.07 10.23
C VAL A 32 -5.40 -11.23 9.06
N GLY A 33 -6.33 -11.81 8.30
CA GLY A 33 -7.29 -11.07 7.49
C GLY A 33 -8.64 -11.17 8.18
N VAL A 34 -9.11 -10.08 8.80
CA VAL A 34 -10.47 -10.03 9.36
C VAL A 34 -11.36 -9.39 8.30
N VAL A 35 -12.19 -10.21 7.65
CA VAL A 35 -13.31 -9.75 6.83
C VAL A 35 -14.58 -9.92 7.67
N LEU A 36 -15.24 -8.81 8.01
CA LEU A 36 -16.58 -8.82 8.59
C LEU A 36 -17.56 -8.19 7.60
N TRP A 37 -18.54 -8.98 7.18
CA TRP A 37 -19.67 -8.52 6.37
C TRP A 37 -20.80 -8.06 7.29
N VAL A 38 -21.38 -6.90 6.99
CA VAL A 38 -22.77 -6.59 7.35
C VAL A 38 -23.49 -6.26 6.06
N THR A 39 -24.37 -7.15 5.63
CA THR A 39 -25.26 -6.92 4.49
C THR A 39 -26.59 -6.35 4.99
N SER A 40 -26.99 -5.20 4.46
CA SER A 40 -28.39 -4.81 4.44
C SER A 40 -28.74 -4.15 3.11
N GLY A 41 -29.16 -5.01 2.18
CA GLY A 41 -30.02 -4.82 1.01
C GLY A 41 -30.08 -3.46 0.31
N ALA A 42 -29.50 -3.42 -0.90
CA ALA A 42 -30.16 -3.00 -2.13
C ALA A 42 -29.28 -3.38 -3.34
N ASP A 43 -29.84 -4.17 -4.26
CA ASP A 43 -29.41 -4.48 -5.65
C ASP A 43 -27.95 -4.18 -6.04
N SER A 44 -27.08 -5.19 -6.00
CA SER A 44 -25.70 -5.12 -6.54
C SER A 44 -25.47 -6.25 -7.55
N ASP A 45 -25.99 -6.10 -8.76
CA ASP A 45 -25.69 -7.00 -9.87
C ASP A 45 -24.31 -6.74 -10.53
N ASP A 46 -23.50 -5.77 -10.04
CA ASP A 46 -22.28 -5.33 -10.75
C ASP A 46 -20.97 -5.34 -9.94
N ALA A 47 -20.90 -5.97 -8.77
CA ALA A 47 -19.61 -6.11 -8.06
C ALA A 47 -18.80 -7.32 -8.59
N GLY A 48 -18.43 -7.28 -9.87
CA GLY A 48 -17.52 -8.25 -10.49
C GLY A 48 -16.06 -7.78 -10.39
N TRP A 49 -15.17 -8.63 -9.90
CA TRP A 49 -13.73 -8.37 -9.99
C TRP A 49 -13.24 -8.73 -11.39
N THR A 50 -12.85 -7.72 -12.17
CA THR A 50 -12.16 -7.93 -13.44
C THR A 50 -10.67 -7.75 -13.21
N ARG A 51 -9.88 -8.78 -13.52
CA ARG A 51 -8.43 -8.67 -13.53
C ARG A 51 -8.02 -7.91 -14.79
N TYR A 52 -7.33 -6.79 -14.62
CA TYR A 52 -6.70 -6.08 -15.72
C TYR A 52 -5.49 -6.89 -16.23
N GLU A 53 -5.32 -6.97 -17.55
CA GLU A 53 -4.15 -7.63 -18.15
C GLU A 53 -2.93 -6.71 -17.97
N PRO A 54 -1.85 -7.17 -17.31
CA PRO A 54 -0.70 -6.36 -16.91
C PRO A 54 0.16 -5.83 -18.08
N ASP A 55 -0.30 -6.04 -19.32
CA ASP A 55 0.39 -5.68 -20.56
C ASP A 55 0.35 -4.17 -20.84
N SER A 56 -0.39 -3.37 -20.05
CA SER A 56 -0.28 -1.91 -20.15
C SER A 56 1.09 -1.45 -19.62
N PRO A 57 1.82 -0.60 -20.37
CA PRO A 57 3.14 -0.12 -19.97
C PRO A 57 3.14 0.66 -18.64
N GLY A 58 1.96 1.03 -18.10
CA GLY A 58 1.82 1.74 -16.83
C GLY A 58 2.38 0.99 -15.62
N PHE A 59 2.23 -0.34 -15.54
CA PHE A 59 2.61 -1.11 -14.34
C PHE A 59 4.07 -1.60 -14.33
N GLY A 60 4.86 -1.23 -15.34
CA GLY A 60 6.20 -1.77 -15.59
C GLY A 60 6.24 -2.62 -16.86
N GLY A 61 7.41 -2.69 -17.50
CA GLY A 61 7.61 -3.49 -18.71
C GLY A 61 7.77 -4.98 -18.39
N ARG A 62 7.79 -5.82 -19.42
CA ARG A 62 8.05 -7.28 -19.32
C ARG A 62 9.38 -7.63 -18.63
N ASP A 63 10.26 -6.66 -18.46
CA ASP A 63 11.63 -6.80 -17.97
C ASP A 63 11.85 -6.15 -16.57
N SER A 64 10.77 -5.71 -15.89
CA SER A 64 10.82 -5.08 -14.56
C SER A 64 9.81 -5.72 -13.61
N SER A 65 10.16 -5.83 -12.31
CA SER A 65 9.21 -6.24 -11.26
C SER A 65 8.75 -5.02 -10.48
N ALA A 66 7.44 -4.80 -10.40
CA ALA A 66 6.86 -3.71 -9.63
C ALA A 66 6.06 -4.25 -8.44
N LEU A 67 6.21 -3.60 -7.28
CA LEU A 67 5.37 -3.80 -6.12
C LEU A 67 4.58 -2.51 -5.90
N MET A 68 3.26 -2.59 -5.86
CA MET A 68 2.40 -1.54 -5.33
C MET A 68 2.08 -1.85 -3.87
N ALA A 69 2.39 -0.93 -2.97
CA ALA A 69 2.29 -1.11 -1.53
C ALA A 69 1.06 -0.43 -0.92
N SER A 70 0.65 0.72 -1.47
CA SER A 70 -0.44 1.53 -0.91
C SER A 70 -1.15 2.31 -2.00
N VAL A 71 -2.42 2.64 -1.77
CA VAL A 71 -3.27 3.41 -2.70
C VAL A 71 -4.06 4.47 -1.95
N ALA A 72 -4.25 5.63 -2.57
CA ALA A 72 -5.11 6.71 -2.08
C ALA A 72 -5.82 7.40 -3.26
N THR A 73 -6.98 8.00 -3.00
CA THR A 73 -7.75 8.73 -4.02
C THR A 73 -8.08 10.12 -3.52
N HIS A 74 -7.89 11.12 -4.37
CA HIS A 74 -8.28 12.51 -4.13
C HIS A 74 -8.57 13.23 -5.44
N ASP A 75 -9.65 14.02 -5.46
CA ASP A 75 -10.10 14.84 -6.59
C ASP A 75 -10.14 14.10 -7.95
N GLY A 76 -10.65 12.87 -7.94
CA GLY A 76 -10.75 12.04 -9.15
C GLY A 76 -9.45 11.34 -9.58
N THR A 77 -8.33 11.66 -8.94
CA THR A 77 -7.07 10.94 -9.15
C THR A 77 -6.90 9.84 -8.11
N THR A 78 -6.64 8.62 -8.55
CA THR A 78 -6.20 7.50 -7.70
C THR A 78 -4.71 7.30 -7.91
N VAL A 79 -3.97 7.31 -6.80
CA VAL A 79 -2.51 7.13 -6.76
C VAL A 79 -2.20 5.82 -6.07
N ALA A 80 -1.40 4.98 -6.71
CA ALA A 80 -0.73 3.86 -6.08
C ALA A 80 0.77 4.17 -5.94
N VAL A 81 1.37 3.81 -4.80
CA VAL A 81 2.80 3.96 -4.55
C VAL A 81 3.43 2.63 -4.19
N GLY A 82 4.75 2.54 -4.37
CA GLY A 82 5.47 1.31 -4.11
C GLY A 82 6.93 1.39 -4.50
N SER A 83 7.42 0.29 -5.06
CA SER A 83 8.79 0.17 -5.52
C SER A 83 8.89 -0.54 -6.86
N GLU A 84 9.90 -0.19 -7.66
CA GLU A 84 10.21 -0.85 -8.93
C GLU A 84 11.63 -1.42 -8.89
N GLU A 85 11.77 -2.68 -9.27
CA GLU A 85 13.04 -3.41 -9.39
C GLU A 85 13.46 -3.41 -10.86
N TRP A 86 14.57 -2.74 -11.15
CA TRP A 86 15.13 -2.67 -12.50
C TRP A 86 16.04 -3.88 -12.74
N GLN A 87 15.86 -4.63 -13.84
CA GLN A 87 16.71 -5.79 -14.08
C GLN A 87 17.45 -5.80 -15.42
N ARG A 88 18.78 -5.90 -15.30
CA ARG A 88 19.71 -6.41 -16.31
C ARG A 88 20.47 -7.63 -15.76
N GLY A 89 19.75 -8.61 -15.25
CA GLY A 89 20.30 -9.91 -14.81
C GLY A 89 20.85 -10.01 -13.38
N ASP A 90 20.69 -8.98 -12.55
CA ASP A 90 21.01 -9.02 -11.11
C ASP A 90 19.82 -8.50 -10.29
N LEU A 91 19.56 -9.08 -9.12
CA LEU A 91 18.46 -8.68 -8.22
C LEU A 91 19.04 -7.68 -7.21
N THR A 92 18.98 -6.36 -7.49
CA THR A 92 19.03 -5.20 -6.55
C THR A 92 19.21 -3.87 -7.33
N PRO A 93 18.96 -2.68 -6.73
CA PRO A 93 17.96 -2.26 -5.75
C PRO A 93 16.74 -1.56 -6.39
N SER A 94 15.73 -1.32 -5.56
CA SER A 94 14.43 -0.79 -5.95
C SER A 94 14.37 0.74 -5.95
N THR A 95 13.59 1.37 -6.83
CA THR A 95 13.28 2.81 -6.80
C THR A 95 11.91 3.08 -6.22
N ALA A 96 11.72 4.24 -5.57
CA ALA A 96 10.38 4.69 -5.20
C ALA A 96 9.55 4.94 -6.46
N ALA A 97 8.30 4.50 -6.40
CA ALA A 97 7.48 4.32 -7.57
C ALA A 97 6.08 4.90 -7.32
N VAL A 98 5.59 5.74 -8.24
CA VAL A 98 4.20 6.22 -8.25
C VAL A 98 3.48 5.89 -9.56
N TRP A 99 2.24 5.44 -9.42
CA TRP A 99 1.29 5.21 -10.51
C TRP A 99 0.02 6.01 -10.24
N TYR A 100 -0.62 6.51 -11.29
CA TYR A 100 -1.88 7.25 -11.15
C TYR A 100 -2.91 6.85 -12.22
N SER A 101 -4.19 7.07 -11.88
CA SER A 101 -5.35 6.94 -12.76
C SER A 101 -6.32 8.09 -12.45
N HIS A 102 -7.03 8.59 -13.47
CA HIS A 102 -8.06 9.63 -13.29
C HIS A 102 -9.50 9.06 -13.21
N GLY A 103 -9.65 7.80 -12.78
CA GLY A 103 -10.95 7.17 -12.52
C GLY A 103 -11.35 6.09 -13.52
N ASP A 104 -10.51 5.82 -14.51
CA ASP A 104 -10.67 4.72 -15.47
C ASP A 104 -9.74 3.55 -15.10
N ASP A 105 -9.93 2.41 -15.77
CA ASP A 105 -9.04 1.24 -15.67
C ASP A 105 -7.66 1.46 -16.31
N GLU A 106 -7.35 2.68 -16.75
CA GLU A 106 -6.05 3.07 -17.30
C GLU A 106 -5.15 3.65 -16.21
N TRP A 107 -3.99 3.03 -16.04
CA TRP A 107 -2.97 3.47 -15.10
C TRP A 107 -1.73 3.94 -15.85
N GLU A 108 -1.22 5.08 -15.42
CA GLU A 108 0.00 5.68 -15.94
C GLU A 108 1.10 5.70 -14.89
N ARG A 109 2.34 5.74 -15.37
CA ARG A 109 3.52 5.82 -14.55
C ARG A 109 3.92 7.28 -14.37
N ALA A 110 4.08 7.74 -13.14
CA ALA A 110 4.70 9.05 -12.91
C ALA A 110 6.14 9.04 -13.43
N PRO A 111 6.59 10.08 -14.17
CA PRO A 111 7.96 10.15 -14.66
C PRO A 111 8.98 10.02 -13.52
N HIS A 112 10.02 9.22 -13.73
CA HIS A 112 11.10 9.09 -12.76
C HIS A 112 12.04 10.31 -12.83
N ASP A 113 12.39 10.83 -11.66
CA ASP A 113 13.39 11.87 -11.44
C ASP A 113 14.20 11.46 -10.19
N ASP A 114 15.48 11.15 -10.37
CA ASP A 114 16.38 10.69 -9.31
C ASP A 114 16.45 11.70 -8.15
N ALA A 115 16.33 13.00 -8.42
CA ALA A 115 16.34 14.04 -7.39
C ALA A 115 15.08 14.02 -6.52
N VAL A 116 13.99 13.42 -7.02
CA VAL A 116 12.72 13.27 -6.30
C VAL A 116 12.64 11.89 -5.65
N PHE A 117 12.77 10.82 -6.44
CA PHE A 117 12.48 9.45 -6.04
C PHE A 117 13.69 8.67 -5.53
N GLY A 118 14.86 9.31 -5.47
CA GLY A 118 16.12 8.68 -5.11
C GLY A 118 16.76 7.99 -6.31
N ASN A 119 18.07 7.82 -6.23
CA ASN A 119 18.85 7.13 -7.24
C ASN A 119 18.51 5.62 -7.24
N PRO A 120 18.20 5.02 -8.39
CA PRO A 120 17.97 3.57 -8.51
C PRO A 120 19.05 2.68 -7.90
N ASP A 121 20.31 3.13 -7.95
CA ASP A 121 21.45 2.37 -7.46
C ASP A 121 21.56 2.35 -5.92
N ASP A 122 20.84 3.26 -5.25
CA ASP A 122 20.96 3.47 -3.80
C ASP A 122 19.75 2.92 -3.02
N GLY A 123 18.70 2.44 -3.68
CA GLY A 123 17.54 1.86 -3.02
C GLY A 123 16.60 2.89 -2.39
N ALA A 124 15.37 2.95 -2.90
CA ALA A 124 14.27 3.70 -2.32
C ALA A 124 12.96 2.92 -2.48
N ALA A 125 12.02 3.17 -1.59
CA ALA A 125 10.68 2.61 -1.69
C ALA A 125 9.66 3.57 -1.09
N ALA A 126 8.58 3.84 -1.82
CA ALA A 126 7.39 4.45 -1.25
C ALA A 126 6.53 3.33 -0.65
N LEU A 127 6.28 3.41 0.66
CA LEU A 127 5.61 2.35 1.42
C LEU A 127 4.14 2.65 1.67
N SER A 128 3.77 3.92 1.79
CA SER A 128 2.42 4.34 2.12
C SER A 128 2.08 5.66 1.45
N VAL A 129 0.79 5.85 1.14
CA VAL A 129 0.26 7.12 0.62
C VAL A 129 -1.07 7.43 1.27
N ALA A 130 -1.27 8.70 1.63
CA ALA A 130 -2.51 9.25 2.11
C ALA A 130 -2.87 10.49 1.30
N ALA A 131 -4.16 10.84 1.25
CA ALA A 131 -4.62 12.03 0.56
C ALA A 131 -5.71 12.76 1.35
N ASN A 132 -5.68 14.09 1.30
CA ASN A 132 -6.71 14.99 1.83
C ASN A 132 -6.90 16.19 0.88
N ASP A 133 -7.62 17.22 1.31
CA ASP A 133 -7.90 18.43 0.51
C ASP A 133 -6.63 19.25 0.12
N GLN A 134 -5.46 18.91 0.66
CA GLN A 134 -4.17 19.52 0.30
C GLN A 134 -3.40 18.71 -0.76
N GLY A 135 -3.91 17.53 -1.15
CA GLY A 135 -3.30 16.62 -2.10
C GLY A 135 -2.84 15.31 -1.45
N PHE A 136 -1.77 14.74 -2.02
CA PHE A 136 -1.19 13.45 -1.65
C PHE A 136 0.11 13.61 -0.88
N VAL A 137 0.30 12.75 0.12
CA VAL A 137 1.54 12.55 0.87
C VAL A 137 1.90 11.08 0.78
N ALA A 138 3.08 10.79 0.26
CA ALA A 138 3.66 9.46 0.28
C ALA A 138 4.84 9.42 1.26
N THR A 139 5.04 8.27 1.90
CA THR A 139 6.13 8.05 2.85
C THR A 139 6.85 6.74 2.59
N GLY A 140 8.11 6.67 3.00
CA GLY A 140 8.91 5.47 2.80
C GLY A 140 10.34 5.61 3.28
N VAL A 141 11.25 5.06 2.48
CA VAL A 141 12.69 4.96 2.79
C VAL A 141 13.50 5.38 1.57
N ASP A 142 14.70 5.90 1.83
CA ASP A 142 15.72 6.22 0.83
C ASP A 142 17.11 5.98 1.44
N GLN A 143 17.96 5.19 0.78
CA GLN A 143 19.32 4.89 1.27
C GLN A 143 20.42 5.76 0.64
N ALA A 144 20.06 6.78 -0.16
CA ALA A 144 21.00 7.58 -0.95
C ALA A 144 21.80 8.67 -0.20
N LEU A 145 21.66 8.82 1.12
CA LEU A 145 22.30 9.96 1.83
C LEU A 145 23.75 9.77 2.28
N GLY A 146 24.45 8.78 1.74
CA GLY A 146 25.92 8.77 1.68
C GLY A 146 26.67 8.54 3.00
N ASP A 147 25.96 8.45 4.14
CA ASP A 147 26.51 8.10 5.46
C ASP A 147 26.31 6.62 5.83
N GLY A 148 25.57 5.87 4.99
CA GLY A 148 25.31 4.43 5.16
C GLY A 148 24.07 4.12 6.00
N ASP A 149 23.41 5.15 6.56
CA ASP A 149 22.12 5.00 7.24
C ASP A 149 20.98 5.18 6.23
N VAL A 150 19.92 4.39 6.38
CA VAL A 150 18.67 4.59 5.62
C VAL A 150 17.94 5.79 6.21
N VAL A 151 17.38 6.68 5.39
CA VAL A 151 16.56 7.79 5.89
C VAL A 151 15.08 7.63 5.57
N GLY A 152 14.26 8.21 6.44
CA GLY A 152 12.84 8.36 6.19
C GLY A 152 12.62 9.28 4.99
N ALA A 153 11.75 8.87 4.08
CA ALA A 153 11.41 9.63 2.90
C ALA A 153 9.97 10.11 2.95
N VAL A 154 9.73 11.36 2.55
CA VAL A 154 8.39 11.93 2.38
C VAL A 154 8.32 12.65 1.05
N TRP A 155 7.27 12.37 0.27
CA TRP A 155 6.97 13.03 -0.98
C TRP A 155 5.58 13.65 -0.93
N THR A 156 5.40 14.77 -1.62
CA THR A 156 4.10 15.44 -1.73
C THR A 156 3.73 15.69 -3.19
N SER A 157 2.43 15.62 -3.51
CA SER A 157 1.89 16.05 -4.79
C SER A 157 0.52 16.67 -4.60
N ALA A 158 0.23 17.78 -5.27
CA ALA A 158 -1.11 18.37 -5.21
C ALA A 158 -2.14 17.53 -6.00
N GLY A 159 -1.73 16.94 -7.14
CA GLY A 159 -2.62 16.25 -8.07
C GLY A 159 -2.32 14.77 -8.30
N GLY A 160 -1.28 14.22 -7.65
CA GLY A 160 -0.89 12.80 -7.78
C GLY A 160 0.05 12.49 -8.94
N VAL A 161 0.38 13.48 -9.78
CA VAL A 161 1.21 13.34 -10.99
C VAL A 161 2.60 13.92 -10.79
N ASP A 162 2.68 15.21 -10.42
CA ASP A 162 3.95 15.89 -10.16
C ASP A 162 4.31 15.78 -8.68
N TRP A 163 5.41 15.09 -8.38
CA TRP A 163 5.85 14.84 -7.01
C TRP A 163 7.08 15.66 -6.65
N GLN A 164 7.14 16.03 -5.38
CA GLN A 164 8.26 16.75 -4.79
C GLN A 164 8.75 16.01 -3.56
N ARG A 165 10.07 15.88 -3.44
CA ARG A 165 10.71 15.37 -2.24
C ARG A 165 10.70 16.44 -1.16
N VAL A 166 10.20 16.10 0.02
CA VAL A 166 10.36 16.95 1.20
C VAL A 166 11.83 16.88 1.63
N PRO A 167 12.50 18.01 1.89
CA PRO A 167 13.87 18.02 2.39
C PRO A 167 14.05 17.13 3.61
N HIS A 168 15.13 16.35 3.61
CA HIS A 168 15.51 15.50 4.72
C HIS A 168 16.27 16.35 5.73
N ASP A 169 15.56 16.89 6.70
CA ASP A 169 16.20 17.47 7.88
C ASP A 169 16.37 16.35 8.95
N ASP A 170 17.02 16.67 10.08
CA ASP A 170 17.23 15.74 11.22
C ASP A 170 15.95 15.00 11.67
N VAL A 171 14.77 15.54 11.33
CA VAL A 171 13.44 14.98 11.65
C VAL A 171 13.25 13.56 11.11
N PHE A 172 13.86 13.20 9.98
CA PHE A 172 13.71 11.90 9.34
C PHE A 172 14.95 11.00 9.42
N GLY A 173 15.86 11.31 10.33
CA GLY A 173 17.11 10.56 10.54
C GLY A 173 18.26 11.03 9.66
N GLY A 174 19.33 10.22 9.63
CA GLY A 174 20.61 10.57 9.02
C GLY A 174 21.60 11.20 10.01
N GLN A 175 22.84 11.41 9.56
CA GLN A 175 23.94 12.02 10.34
C GLN A 175 24.33 11.21 11.60
N GLY A 176 24.28 9.87 11.52
CA GLY A 176 24.68 8.97 12.61
C GLY A 176 23.62 8.78 13.70
N GLN A 177 22.37 9.15 13.42
CA GLN A 177 21.21 8.87 14.28
C GLN A 177 20.63 7.47 14.06
N GLY A 178 21.20 6.69 13.13
CA GLY A 178 20.73 5.36 12.76
C GLY A 178 19.64 5.38 11.69
N SER A 179 19.42 4.21 11.09
CA SER A 179 18.45 4.02 10.02
C SER A 179 17.03 4.40 10.45
N THR A 180 16.33 5.16 9.62
CA THR A 180 14.95 5.60 9.82
C THR A 180 14.10 5.18 8.62
N GLN A 181 12.89 4.70 8.89
CA GLN A 181 11.92 4.31 7.87
C GLN A 181 10.54 4.80 8.26
N ILE A 182 9.83 5.44 7.33
CA ILE A 182 8.45 5.87 7.55
C ILE A 182 7.51 4.88 6.85
N ARG A 183 6.92 3.98 7.62
CA ARG A 183 6.20 2.80 7.10
C ARG A 183 4.77 3.08 6.70
N SER A 184 4.10 4.01 7.38
CA SER A 184 2.70 4.30 7.13
C SER A 184 2.38 5.76 7.38
N VAL A 185 1.48 6.31 6.57
CA VAL A 185 0.92 7.65 6.73
C VAL A 185 -0.59 7.60 6.63
N THR A 186 -1.26 8.44 7.39
CA THR A 186 -2.71 8.64 7.33
C THR A 186 -3.04 10.11 7.58
N THR A 187 -4.30 10.47 7.33
CA THR A 187 -4.80 11.82 7.59
C THR A 187 -5.27 11.94 9.04
N HIS A 188 -5.10 13.13 9.62
CA HIS A 188 -5.62 13.47 10.95
C HIS A 188 -6.11 14.92 10.95
N GLY A 189 -7.43 15.10 11.00
CA GLY A 189 -8.03 16.41 10.77
C GLY A 189 -7.68 16.92 9.38
N SER A 190 -7.17 18.15 9.30
CA SER A 190 -6.66 18.72 8.05
C SER A 190 -5.20 18.35 7.75
N GLY A 191 -4.53 17.62 8.63
CA GLY A 191 -3.11 17.26 8.51
C GLY A 191 -2.88 15.77 8.33
N PHE A 192 -1.68 15.34 8.70
CA PHE A 192 -1.14 14.00 8.50
C PHE A 192 -0.42 13.50 9.76
N VAL A 193 -0.50 12.19 9.96
CA VAL A 193 0.28 11.46 10.95
C VAL A 193 1.00 10.33 10.23
N ALA A 194 2.29 10.19 10.48
CA ALA A 194 3.11 9.12 9.97
C ALA A 194 3.75 8.34 11.11
N VAL A 195 4.01 7.06 10.86
CA VAL A 195 4.59 6.13 11.84
C VAL A 195 5.66 5.26 11.20
N GLY A 196 6.61 4.81 12.02
CA GLY A 196 7.76 4.06 11.53
C GLY A 196 8.76 3.77 12.64
N ASP A 197 10.02 3.65 12.23
CA ASP A 197 11.15 3.35 13.11
C ASP A 197 12.30 4.32 12.86
N SER A 198 13.08 4.57 13.91
CA SER A 198 14.31 5.37 13.87
C SER A 198 15.30 4.73 14.84
N GLY A 199 16.40 4.20 14.31
CA GLY A 199 17.26 3.26 15.03
C GLY A 199 16.46 2.02 15.46
N ASP A 200 16.50 1.71 16.76
CA ASP A 200 15.76 0.57 17.35
C ASP A 200 14.40 0.97 17.94
N GLU A 201 13.97 2.23 17.75
CA GLU A 201 12.78 2.78 18.40
C GLU A 201 11.62 3.01 17.42
N ALA A 202 10.40 2.86 17.92
CA ALA A 202 9.21 3.31 17.22
C ALA A 202 9.17 4.84 17.17
N ALA A 203 8.73 5.40 16.05
CA ALA A 203 8.63 6.82 15.83
C ALA A 203 7.26 7.22 15.26
N VAL A 204 6.81 8.41 15.64
CA VAL A 204 5.60 9.05 15.15
C VAL A 204 5.96 10.45 14.70
N TRP A 205 5.45 10.87 13.55
CA TRP A 205 5.59 12.23 13.04
C TRP A 205 4.21 12.82 12.75
N THR A 206 4.06 14.12 12.97
CA THR A 206 2.84 14.87 12.67
C THR A 206 3.16 16.03 11.75
N SER A 207 2.24 16.37 10.87
CA SER A 207 2.34 17.52 9.98
C SER A 207 0.96 18.09 9.69
N ASP A 208 0.85 19.42 9.61
CA ASP A 208 -0.39 20.09 9.21
C ASP A 208 -0.50 20.28 7.68
N ASP A 209 0.59 20.05 6.94
CA ASP A 209 0.70 20.41 5.52
C ASP A 209 1.40 19.37 4.63
N GLY A 210 1.85 18.25 5.22
CA GLY A 210 2.59 17.19 4.57
C GLY A 210 4.04 17.54 4.21
N ARG A 211 4.50 18.77 4.51
CA ARG A 211 5.82 19.31 4.14
C ARG A 211 6.68 19.62 5.35
N SER A 212 6.07 20.15 6.40
CA SER A 212 6.71 20.49 7.67
C SER A 212 6.33 19.44 8.69
N TRP A 213 7.30 18.64 9.14
CA TRP A 213 7.04 17.52 10.03
C TRP A 213 7.69 17.73 11.39
N THR A 214 7.00 17.28 12.43
CA THR A 214 7.52 17.23 13.79
C THR A 214 7.52 15.79 14.26
N ARG A 215 8.66 15.30 14.73
CA ARG A 215 8.74 14.01 15.43
C ARG A 215 8.13 14.17 16.82
N ALA A 216 7.17 13.32 17.17
CA ALA A 216 6.60 13.31 18.51
C ALA A 216 7.69 12.94 19.52
N THR A 217 7.85 13.76 20.56
CA THR A 217 8.81 13.51 21.63
C THR A 217 8.16 12.80 22.81
N HIS A 218 8.99 12.01 23.49
CA HIS A 218 8.62 11.07 24.54
C HIS A 218 8.34 11.75 25.90
N GLU A 219 7.78 12.96 25.95
CA GLU A 219 7.35 13.53 27.25
C GLU A 219 6.03 12.91 27.75
N ASN A 220 5.35 12.08 26.94
CA ASN A 220 4.03 11.49 27.25
C ASN A 220 3.85 10.01 26.85
N SER A 221 4.92 9.22 26.78
CA SER A 221 4.79 7.81 26.35
C SER A 221 4.40 6.86 27.50
N PRO A 222 3.35 6.04 27.34
CA PRO A 222 2.97 5.00 28.31
C PRO A 222 3.79 3.70 28.17
N PHE A 223 4.76 3.64 27.25
CA PHE A 223 5.48 2.41 26.88
C PHE A 223 6.88 2.27 27.49
N GLU A 224 7.23 3.04 28.53
CA GLU A 224 8.51 2.84 29.21
C GLU A 224 8.64 1.43 29.79
N ARG A 225 9.76 0.77 29.50
CA ARG A 225 10.24 -0.34 30.34
C ARG A 225 10.61 0.24 31.70
N PRO A 226 10.12 -0.33 32.82
CA PRO A 226 10.58 0.06 34.14
C PRO A 226 12.11 -0.06 34.21
N ALA A 227 12.76 0.92 34.82
CA ALA A 227 14.19 0.82 35.11
C ALA A 227 14.46 -0.49 35.89
N PRO A 228 15.55 -1.22 35.58
CA PRO A 228 15.89 -2.42 36.34
C PRO A 228 16.10 -2.06 37.82
N PRO A 229 15.68 -2.93 38.76
CA PRO A 229 15.86 -2.66 40.18
C PRO A 229 17.34 -2.48 40.52
N ALA A 230 17.63 -1.49 41.39
CA ALA A 230 18.94 -1.21 41.94
C ALA A 230 19.45 -2.32 42.88
#